data_AF-A0A532TE47-F1
#
_entry.id   AF-A0A532TE47-F1
#
_cell.length_a   1.000
_cell.length_b   1.000
_cell.length_c   1.000
_cell.angle_alpha   90.00
_cell.angle_beta   90.00
_cell.angle_gamma   90.00
#
_symmetry.space_group_name_H-M   'P 1'
#
loop_
_entity.id
_entity.type
_entity.pdbx_description
1 polymer ?
#
loop_
_entity_poly.entity_id
_entity_poly.type
_entity_poly.pdbx_seq_one_letter_code
_entity_poly.pdbx_strand_id
1 'polypeptide(L)'
;MLTNLKPSIKEPLIVYGTGLIITVLSGIFFSIRGYPLVTTATETLNIISPPSYMISIFLPYGILIGEVIWLWNEKKERNFYILLLIECIIVAIFSFTRYIISIPFSGHTIILFFYLSHQAISNRFHLPLRFLIGIIVLIITMIYKIILWNDPITFLLGALLGIVLWLPEFLYQRKKVLVSGET
;
A
#
# COMPACT_ATOMS: atom_id res chain seq x y z
N MET A 1 20.33 6.13 20.09
CA MET A 1 19.68 7.28 20.78
C MET A 1 18.50 7.74 19.92
N LEU A 2 17.25 7.51 20.33
CA LEU A 2 16.05 7.93 19.59
C LEU A 2 16.07 9.45 19.44
N THR A 3 16.56 9.94 18.31
CA THR A 3 16.47 11.36 17.98
C THR A 3 14.99 11.66 17.77
N ASN A 4 14.39 12.29 18.79
CA ASN A 4 13.12 13.00 18.72
C ASN A 4 13.23 14.11 17.67
N LEU A 5 13.27 13.74 16.39
CA LEU A 5 13.01 14.65 15.30
C LEU A 5 11.52 14.98 15.40
N LYS A 6 11.23 16.13 16.01
CA LYS A 6 9.90 16.72 16.02
C LYS A 6 9.44 16.73 14.55
N PRO A 7 8.39 15.97 14.16
CA PRO A 7 8.01 15.86 12.76
C PRO A 7 7.72 17.27 12.25
N SER A 8 8.46 17.68 11.21
CA SER A 8 8.19 18.92 10.52
C SER A 8 6.75 18.86 10.01
N ILE A 9 5.97 19.92 10.20
CA ILE A 9 4.58 20.01 9.70
C ILE A 9 4.51 19.69 8.19
N LYS A 10 5.62 19.87 7.47
CA LYS A 10 5.77 19.56 6.05
C LYS A 10 5.63 18.07 5.73
N GLU A 11 6.04 17.17 6.62
CA GLU A 11 5.98 15.73 6.36
C GLU A 11 4.52 15.25 6.27
N PRO A 12 3.66 15.42 7.30
CA PRO A 12 2.26 15.05 7.18
C PRO A 12 1.58 15.68 5.96
N LEU A 13 1.91 16.94 5.65
CA LEU A 13 1.32 17.65 4.51
C LEU A 13 1.68 16.97 3.18
N ILE A 14 2.94 16.60 2.98
CA ILE A 14 3.38 15.93 1.76
C ILE A 14 2.81 14.51 1.72
N VAL A 15 2.97 13.74 2.79
CA VAL A 15 2.58 12.32 2.83
C VAL A 15 1.07 12.15 2.67
N TYR A 16 0.27 12.79 3.53
CA TYR A 16 -1.19 12.69 3.46
C TYR A 16 -1.76 13.48 2.28
N GLY A 17 -1.13 14.60 1.91
CA GLY A 17 -1.52 15.37 0.72
C GLY A 17 -1.38 14.53 -0.55
N THR A 18 -0.27 13.83 -0.74
CA THR A 18 -0.09 12.89 -1.86
C THR A 18 -1.12 11.76 -1.80
N GLY A 19 -1.36 11.17 -0.63
CA GLY A 19 -2.41 10.17 -0.42
C GLY A 19 -3.79 10.65 -0.87
N LEU A 20 -4.20 11.85 -0.46
CA LEU A 20 -5.48 12.45 -0.83
C LEU A 20 -5.54 12.77 -2.32
N ILE A 21 -4.50 13.38 -2.90
CA ILE A 21 -4.44 13.71 -4.33
C ILE A 21 -4.61 12.44 -5.17
N ILE A 22 -3.85 11.38 -4.88
CA ILE A 22 -3.93 10.12 -5.63
C ILE A 22 -5.33 9.50 -5.47
N THR A 23 -5.90 9.52 -4.27
CA THR A 23 -7.26 9.01 -4.03
C THR A 23 -8.31 9.76 -4.83
N VAL A 24 -8.26 11.10 -4.85
CA VAL A 24 -9.19 11.95 -5.60
C VAL A 24 -9.04 11.74 -7.10
N LEU A 25 -7.80 11.71 -7.61
CA LEU A 25 -7.53 11.46 -9.03
C LEU A 25 -8.05 10.09 -9.47
N SER A 26 -7.86 9.05 -8.65
CA SER A 26 -8.44 7.72 -8.91
C SER A 26 -9.96 7.76 -8.91
N GLY A 27 -10.58 8.48 -7.96
CA GLY A 27 -12.03 8.68 -7.92
C GLY A 27 -12.57 9.31 -9.20
N ILE A 28 -11.92 10.37 -9.68
CA ILE A 28 -12.27 11.03 -10.95
C ILE A 28 -12.09 10.06 -12.12
N PHE A 29 -10.95 9.37 -12.19
CA PHE A 29 -10.65 8.42 -13.25
C PHE A 29 -11.71 7.33 -13.37
N PHE A 30 -12.07 6.66 -12.27
CA PHE A 30 -13.07 5.59 -12.29
C PHE A 30 -14.50 6.11 -12.47
N SER A 31 -14.79 7.35 -12.11
CA SER A 31 -16.08 7.97 -12.40
C SER A 31 -16.26 8.23 -13.91
N ILE A 32 -15.17 8.48 -14.64
CA ILE A 32 -15.18 8.69 -16.10
C ILE A 32 -15.11 7.36 -16.85
N ARG A 33 -14.23 6.44 -16.43
CA ARG A 33 -13.99 5.16 -17.13
C ARG A 33 -14.95 4.04 -16.73
N GLY A 34 -15.67 4.22 -15.62
CA GLY A 34 -16.45 3.17 -14.98
C GLY A 34 -15.60 2.30 -14.05
N TYR A 35 -16.25 1.67 -13.07
CA TYR A 35 -15.61 0.75 -12.15
C TYR A 35 -15.57 -0.66 -12.76
N PRO A 36 -14.48 -1.42 -12.57
CA PRO A 36 -14.34 -2.75 -13.16
C PRO A 36 -15.29 -3.75 -12.51
N LEU A 37 -15.63 -4.81 -13.25
CA LEU A 37 -16.34 -5.96 -12.71
C LEU A 37 -15.50 -6.68 -11.65
N VAL A 38 -16.19 -7.37 -10.73
CA VAL A 38 -15.54 -8.14 -9.66
C VAL A 38 -14.97 -9.43 -10.24
N THR A 39 -13.64 -9.51 -10.31
CA THR A 39 -12.95 -10.76 -10.62
C THR A 39 -12.61 -11.51 -9.34
N THR A 40 -12.88 -12.82 -9.33
CA THR A 40 -12.53 -13.78 -8.27
C THR A 40 -11.42 -14.72 -8.74
N ALA A 41 -11.04 -15.71 -7.92
CA ALA A 41 -10.09 -16.73 -8.34
C ALA A 41 -10.60 -17.61 -9.51
N THR A 42 -11.91 -17.81 -9.60
CA THR A 42 -12.52 -18.78 -10.52
C THR A 42 -13.25 -18.11 -11.68
N GLU A 43 -13.81 -16.93 -11.48
CA GLU A 43 -14.67 -16.27 -12.47
C GLU A 43 -14.70 -14.75 -12.33
N THR A 44 -15.23 -14.08 -13.36
CA THR A 44 -15.62 -12.67 -13.27
C THR A 44 -17.12 -12.59 -13.02
N LEU A 45 -17.51 -12.04 -11.88
CA LEU A 45 -18.90 -11.84 -11.50
C LEU A 45 -19.48 -10.67 -12.28
N ASN A 46 -20.76 -10.75 -12.65
CA ASN A 46 -21.50 -9.65 -13.27
C ASN A 46 -21.94 -8.59 -12.23
N ILE A 47 -20.99 -8.18 -11.39
CA ILE A 47 -21.16 -7.20 -10.31
C ILE A 47 -20.07 -6.16 -10.50
N ILE A 48 -20.45 -4.89 -10.50
CA ILE A 48 -19.51 -3.77 -10.56
C ILE A 48 -18.85 -3.59 -9.19
N SER A 49 -17.52 -3.42 -9.18
CA SER A 49 -16.79 -3.17 -7.94
C SER A 49 -17.21 -1.84 -7.33
N PRO A 50 -17.63 -1.79 -6.05
CA PRO A 50 -18.15 -0.57 -5.46
C PRO A 50 -17.04 0.46 -5.22
N PRO A 51 -17.35 1.78 -5.34
CA PRO A 51 -16.36 2.83 -5.13
C PRO A 51 -15.66 2.76 -3.77
N SER A 52 -16.37 2.39 -2.71
CA SER A 52 -15.78 2.26 -1.36
C SER A 52 -14.66 1.23 -1.29
N TYR A 53 -14.75 0.16 -2.08
CA TYR A 53 -13.69 -0.84 -2.21
C TYR A 53 -12.59 -0.35 -3.15
N MET A 54 -12.99 0.16 -4.33
CA MET A 54 -12.05 0.53 -5.38
C MET A 54 -11.17 1.72 -5.02
N ILE A 55 -11.74 2.76 -4.43
CA ILE A 55 -11.07 4.04 -4.19
C ILE A 55 -10.26 4.03 -2.89
N SER A 56 -10.71 3.31 -1.86
CA SER A 56 -10.08 3.35 -0.54
C SER A 56 -8.62 2.87 -0.53
N ILE A 57 -8.23 1.96 -1.43
CA ILE A 57 -6.86 1.44 -1.52
C ILE A 57 -5.84 2.47 -2.02
N PHE A 58 -6.29 3.50 -2.73
CA PHE A 58 -5.40 4.51 -3.27
C PHE A 58 -4.85 5.44 -2.19
N LEU A 59 -5.51 5.53 -1.03
CA LEU A 59 -5.02 6.29 0.11
C LEU A 59 -3.75 5.68 0.71
N PRO A 60 -3.72 4.39 1.16
CA PRO A 60 -2.50 3.76 1.66
C PRO A 60 -1.41 3.70 0.59
N TYR A 61 -1.75 3.42 -0.67
CA TYR A 61 -0.76 3.47 -1.75
C TYR A 61 -0.15 4.87 -1.92
N GLY A 62 -0.99 5.91 -1.93
CA GLY A 62 -0.51 7.28 -2.07
C GLY A 62 0.27 7.79 -0.86
N ILE A 63 0.01 7.26 0.34
CA ILE A 63 0.85 7.52 1.52
C ILE A 63 2.27 6.99 1.30
N LEU A 64 2.46 5.78 0.75
CA LEU A 64 3.79 5.23 0.44
C LEU A 64 4.53 6.10 -0.58
N ILE A 65 3.84 6.54 -1.64
CA ILE A 65 4.41 7.45 -2.62
C ILE A 65 4.77 8.80 -1.97
N GLY A 66 3.92 9.30 -1.08
CA GLY A 66 4.19 10.50 -0.29
C GLY A 66 5.44 10.37 0.60
N GLU A 67 5.65 9.20 1.21
CA GLU A 67 6.87 8.90 1.98
C GLU A 67 8.12 8.90 1.09
N VAL A 68 8.04 8.29 -0.10
CA VAL A 68 9.14 8.34 -1.08
C VAL A 68 9.47 9.79 -1.45
N ILE A 69 8.45 10.61 -1.75
CA ILE A 69 8.64 12.03 -2.11
C ILE A 69 9.27 12.81 -0.94
N TRP A 70 8.79 12.58 0.29
CA TRP A 70 9.34 13.22 1.48
C TRP A 70 10.82 12.88 1.69
N LEU A 71 11.16 11.58 1.65
CA LEU A 71 12.53 11.11 1.83
C LEU A 71 13.48 11.63 0.72
N TRP A 72 12.99 11.68 -0.51
CA TRP A 72 13.70 12.29 -1.63
C TRP A 72 14.00 13.77 -1.35
N ASN A 73 12.98 14.54 -0.95
CA ASN A 73 13.11 15.99 -0.70
C ASN A 73 14.07 16.31 0.43
N GLU A 74 14.04 15.51 1.50
CA GLU A 74 14.97 15.62 2.62
C GLU A 74 16.38 15.11 2.30
N LYS A 75 16.58 14.47 1.14
CA LYS A 75 17.83 13.81 0.73
C LYS A 75 18.37 12.83 1.77
N LYS A 76 17.47 12.26 2.58
CA LYS A 76 17.82 11.32 3.65
C LYS A 76 17.71 9.90 3.11
N GLU A 77 18.75 9.12 3.40
CA GLU A 77 18.73 7.66 3.19
C GLU A 77 18.39 7.24 1.77
N ARG A 78 19.21 7.71 0.83
CA ARG A 78 19.05 7.49 -0.60
C ARG A 78 18.68 6.06 -0.98
N ASN A 79 19.40 5.09 -0.44
CA ASN A 79 19.18 3.69 -0.77
C ASN A 79 17.80 3.20 -0.32
N PHE A 80 17.29 3.71 0.81
CA PHE A 80 15.99 3.33 1.35
C PHE A 80 14.84 3.87 0.50
N TYR A 81 14.84 5.16 0.14
CA TYR A 81 13.74 5.68 -0.68
C TYR A 81 13.76 5.13 -2.11
N ILE A 82 14.93 4.81 -2.65
CA ILE A 82 15.03 4.13 -3.95
C ILE A 82 14.43 2.72 -3.85
N LEU A 83 14.74 1.98 -2.79
CA LEU A 83 14.17 0.66 -2.55
C LEU A 83 12.64 0.72 -2.44
N LEU A 84 12.12 1.61 -1.59
CA LEU A 84 10.68 1.80 -1.40
C LEU A 84 9.98 2.21 -2.71
N LEU A 85 10.61 3.08 -3.51
CA LEU A 85 10.09 3.47 -4.83
C LEU A 85 10.00 2.27 -5.77
N ILE A 86 11.05 1.44 -5.84
CA ILE A 86 11.07 0.23 -6.66
C ILE A 86 9.98 -0.74 -6.21
N GLU A 87 9.84 -0.97 -4.91
CA GLU A 87 8.80 -1.84 -4.36
C GLU A 87 7.40 -1.32 -4.69
N CYS A 88 7.15 -0.01 -4.56
CA CYS A 88 5.88 0.61 -4.96
C CYS A 88 5.58 0.39 -6.45
N ILE A 89 6.58 0.56 -7.32
CA ILE A 89 6.44 0.32 -8.77
C ILE A 89 6.09 -1.15 -9.03
N ILE A 90 6.78 -2.09 -8.39
CA ILE A 90 6.53 -3.53 -8.53
C ILE A 90 5.11 -3.88 -8.05
N VAL A 91 4.70 -3.38 -6.89
CA VAL A 91 3.35 -3.55 -6.34
C VAL A 91 2.28 -3.03 -7.30
N ALA A 92 2.49 -1.84 -7.88
CA ALA A 92 1.56 -1.25 -8.84
C ALA A 92 1.49 -2.07 -10.13
N ILE A 93 2.63 -2.55 -10.64
CA ILE A 93 2.68 -3.44 -11.80
C ILE A 93 1.87 -4.69 -11.50
N PHE A 94 2.19 -5.45 -10.44
CA PHE A 94 1.45 -6.68 -10.11
C PHE A 94 -0.05 -6.44 -9.90
N SER A 95 -0.41 -5.32 -9.29
CA SER A 95 -1.82 -4.93 -9.10
C SER A 95 -2.52 -4.64 -10.43
N PHE A 96 -1.80 -4.09 -11.42
CA PHE A 96 -2.33 -3.78 -12.74
C PHE A 96 -2.33 -4.97 -13.70
N THR A 97 -1.30 -5.82 -13.68
CA THR A 97 -1.17 -6.98 -14.59
C THR A 97 -2.36 -7.93 -14.48
N ARG A 98 -3.04 -7.93 -13.33
CA ARG A 98 -4.29 -8.65 -13.13
C ARG A 98 -5.34 -8.35 -14.19
N TYR A 99 -5.47 -7.08 -14.61
CA TYR A 99 -6.44 -6.68 -15.63
C TYR A 99 -6.11 -7.24 -17.02
N ILE A 100 -4.88 -7.74 -17.23
CA ILE A 100 -4.41 -8.25 -18.51
C ILE A 100 -4.39 -9.79 -18.50
N ILE A 101 -3.91 -10.41 -17.42
CA ILE A 101 -3.54 -11.85 -17.41
C ILE A 101 -4.42 -12.69 -16.45
N SER A 102 -5.49 -12.12 -15.86
CA SER A 102 -6.42 -12.86 -14.97
C SER A 102 -5.72 -13.67 -13.87
N ILE A 103 -4.64 -13.12 -13.32
CA ILE A 103 -3.85 -13.79 -12.28
C ILE A 103 -4.67 -13.83 -10.97
N PRO A 104 -4.66 -14.93 -10.19
CA PRO A 104 -5.48 -15.08 -8.99
C PRO A 104 -4.96 -14.28 -7.77
N PHE A 105 -4.47 -13.06 -7.98
CA PHE A 105 -4.09 -12.13 -6.90
C PHE A 105 -5.03 -10.93 -6.86
N SER A 106 -5.45 -10.52 -5.67
CA SER A 106 -6.16 -9.26 -5.47
C SER A 106 -5.15 -8.11 -5.37
N GLY A 107 -5.11 -7.21 -6.36
CA GLY A 107 -4.25 -6.02 -6.34
C GLY A 107 -4.44 -5.17 -5.08
N HIS A 108 -5.68 -5.00 -4.62
CA HIS A 108 -5.98 -4.33 -3.36
C HIS A 108 -5.27 -4.97 -2.17
N THR A 109 -5.25 -6.29 -2.14
CA THR A 109 -4.67 -7.03 -1.03
C THR A 109 -3.14 -7.04 -1.08
N ILE A 110 -2.53 -7.05 -2.28
CA ILE A 110 -1.08 -6.87 -2.45
C ILE A 110 -0.66 -5.52 -1.86
N ILE A 111 -1.29 -4.42 -2.31
CA ILE A 111 -0.98 -3.06 -1.87
C ILE A 111 -1.13 -2.95 -0.36
N LEU A 112 -2.22 -3.48 0.18
CA LEU A 112 -2.58 -3.30 1.57
C LEU A 112 -1.64 -4.06 2.53
N PHE A 113 -1.29 -5.30 2.19
CA PHE A 113 -0.36 -6.07 3.03
C PHE A 113 1.07 -5.55 2.92
N PHE A 114 1.49 -5.12 1.73
CA PHE A 114 2.75 -4.38 1.58
C PHE A 114 2.76 -3.12 2.48
N TYR A 115 1.70 -2.32 2.41
CA TYR A 115 1.52 -1.12 3.24
C TYR A 115 1.57 -1.42 4.73
N LEU A 116 0.76 -2.37 5.22
CA LEU A 116 0.70 -2.69 6.64
C LEU A 116 2.02 -3.26 7.17
N SER A 117 2.70 -4.11 6.39
CA SER A 117 4.02 -4.63 6.74
C SER A 117 5.07 -3.52 6.81
N HIS A 118 5.05 -2.59 5.85
CA HIS A 118 5.90 -1.40 5.87
C HIS A 118 5.67 -0.58 7.16
N GLN A 119 4.42 -0.23 7.45
CA GLN A 119 4.07 0.61 8.61
C GLN A 119 4.31 -0.10 9.96
N ALA A 120 4.26 -1.44 10.01
CA ALA A 120 4.49 -2.21 11.23
C ALA A 120 5.95 -2.15 11.72
N ILE A 121 6.91 -2.02 10.80
CA ILE A 121 8.35 -2.12 11.11
C ILE A 121 9.10 -0.82 10.89
N SER A 122 8.56 0.10 10.08
CA SER A 122 9.11 1.43 9.92
C SER A 122 8.91 2.26 11.20
N ASN A 123 9.81 2.08 12.18
CA ASN A 123 9.84 2.81 13.45
C ASN A 123 9.98 4.34 13.26
N ARG A 124 10.29 4.79 12.04
CA ARG A 124 10.53 6.20 11.71
C ARG A 124 9.26 7.03 11.63
N PHE A 125 8.14 6.37 11.38
CA PHE A 125 6.88 7.03 11.13
C PHE A 125 5.76 6.45 11.99
N HIS A 126 6.06 6.05 13.23
CA HIS A 126 5.10 5.56 14.25
C HIS A 126 3.98 6.59 14.51
N LEU A 127 3.10 6.73 13.53
CA LEU A 127 1.89 7.50 13.53
C LEU A 127 0.80 6.43 13.57
N PRO A 128 0.19 6.21 14.75
CA PRO A 128 -0.94 5.29 14.89
C PRO A 128 -2.00 5.50 13.81
N LEU A 129 -2.11 6.71 13.27
CA LEU A 129 -2.98 7.07 12.17
C LEU A 129 -2.69 6.32 10.86
N ARG A 130 -1.42 6.15 10.44
CA ARG A 130 -1.09 5.44 9.19
C ARG A 130 -1.51 3.98 9.28
N PHE A 131 -1.13 3.33 10.39
CA PHE A 131 -1.55 1.96 10.66
C PHE A 131 -3.08 1.84 10.75
N LEU A 132 -3.76 2.77 11.44
CA LEU A 132 -5.22 2.82 11.52
C LEU A 132 -5.89 2.95 10.14
N ILE A 133 -5.38 3.81 9.25
CA ILE A 133 -5.87 3.93 7.87
C ILE A 133 -5.77 2.57 7.17
N GLY A 134 -4.61 1.91 7.27
CA GLY A 134 -4.42 0.56 6.72
C GLY A 134 -5.43 -0.45 7.27
N ILE A 135 -5.66 -0.46 8.59
CA ILE A 135 -6.63 -1.36 9.22
C ILE A 135 -8.07 -1.08 8.76
N ILE A 136 -8.47 0.18 8.62
CA ILE A 136 -9.81 0.53 8.11
C ILE A 136 -9.98 0.01 6.67
N VAL A 137 -8.99 0.22 5.81
CA VAL A 137 -9.02 -0.26 4.42
C VAL A 137 -8.98 -1.80 4.36
N LEU A 138 -8.28 -2.45 5.31
CA LEU A 138 -8.29 -3.90 5.47
C LEU A 138 -9.67 -4.43 5.80
N ILE A 139 -10.36 -3.82 6.76
CA ILE A 139 -11.72 -4.22 7.13
C ILE A 139 -12.66 -4.11 5.92
N ILE A 140 -12.61 -2.99 5.19
CA ILE A 140 -13.37 -2.81 3.94
C ILE A 140 -13.04 -3.92 2.94
N THR A 141 -11.75 -4.18 2.71
CA THR A 141 -11.29 -5.20 1.76
C THR A 141 -11.75 -6.60 2.17
N MET A 142 -11.68 -6.95 3.45
CA MET A 142 -12.13 -8.24 3.98
C MET A 142 -13.64 -8.41 3.86
N ILE A 143 -14.44 -7.38 4.18
CA ILE A 143 -15.89 -7.43 4.00
C ILE A 143 -16.24 -7.76 2.54
N TYR A 144 -15.64 -7.06 1.59
CA TYR A 144 -15.92 -7.32 0.18
C TYR A 144 -15.40 -8.68 -0.30
N LYS A 145 -14.12 -8.99 -0.05
CA LYS A 145 -13.49 -10.20 -0.57
C LYS A 145 -13.97 -11.47 0.11
N ILE A 146 -14.03 -11.48 1.43
CA ILE A 146 -14.30 -12.71 2.21
C ILE A 146 -15.80 -12.89 2.40
N ILE A 147 -16.53 -11.82 2.73
CA ILE A 147 -17.95 -11.94 3.10
C ILE A 147 -18.85 -11.80 1.87
N LEU A 148 -18.72 -10.72 1.09
CA LEU A 148 -19.67 -10.43 0.01
C LEU A 148 -19.39 -11.19 -1.30
N TRP A 149 -18.11 -11.41 -1.64
CA TRP A 149 -17.72 -12.09 -2.88
C TRP A 149 -17.24 -13.52 -2.68
N ASN A 150 -17.13 -13.98 -1.42
CA ASN A 150 -16.66 -15.32 -1.06
C ASN A 150 -15.39 -15.75 -1.82
N ASP A 151 -14.42 -14.85 -1.91
CA ASP A 151 -13.17 -15.00 -2.63
C ASP A 151 -11.96 -14.87 -1.69
N PRO A 152 -11.82 -15.77 -0.70
CA PRO A 152 -10.70 -15.76 0.24
C PRO A 152 -9.37 -16.13 -0.45
N ILE A 153 -9.40 -16.84 -1.57
CA ILE A 153 -8.20 -17.31 -2.27
C ILE A 153 -7.41 -16.11 -2.82
N THR A 154 -8.04 -15.23 -3.62
CA THR A 154 -7.28 -14.08 -4.16
C THR A 154 -6.87 -13.08 -3.08
N PHE A 155 -7.59 -13.04 -1.97
CA PHE A 155 -7.21 -12.29 -0.78
C PHE A 155 -5.93 -12.86 -0.16
N LEU A 156 -5.92 -14.14 0.20
CA LEU A 156 -4.75 -14.79 0.83
C LEU A 156 -3.51 -14.76 -0.06
N LEU A 157 -3.68 -15.04 -1.35
CA LEU A 157 -2.59 -14.98 -2.32
C LEU A 157 -2.05 -13.55 -2.48
N GLY A 158 -2.94 -12.56 -2.55
CA GLY A 158 -2.53 -11.15 -2.59
C GLY A 158 -1.81 -10.71 -1.32
N ALA A 159 -2.28 -11.16 -0.15
CA ALA A 159 -1.67 -10.87 1.14
C ALA A 159 -0.25 -11.45 1.22
N LEU A 160 -0.09 -12.72 0.83
CA LEU A 160 1.20 -13.39 0.78
C LEU A 160 2.17 -12.64 -0.13
N LEU A 161 1.73 -12.28 -1.35
CA LEU A 161 2.57 -11.55 -2.29
C LEU A 161 2.95 -10.15 -1.76
N GLY A 162 2.02 -9.42 -1.13
CA GLY A 162 2.30 -8.13 -0.50
C GLY A 162 3.38 -8.22 0.58
N ILE A 163 3.31 -9.24 1.44
CA ILE A 163 4.33 -9.49 2.47
C ILE A 163 5.67 -9.87 1.84
N VAL A 164 5.67 -10.73 0.81
CA VAL A 164 6.89 -11.15 0.10
C VAL A 164 7.59 -9.94 -0.55
N LEU A 165 6.83 -9.04 -1.16
CA LEU A 165 7.37 -7.82 -1.78
C LEU A 165 7.97 -6.84 -0.78
N TRP A 166 7.58 -6.92 0.50
CA TRP A 166 8.14 -6.11 1.58
C TRP A 166 9.43 -6.71 2.21
N LEU A 167 9.73 -7.99 1.96
CA LEU A 167 10.93 -8.64 2.53
C LEU A 167 12.26 -7.92 2.22
N PRO A 168 12.51 -7.37 1.02
CA PRO A 168 13.75 -6.66 0.73
C PRO A 168 13.96 -5.46 1.67
N GLU A 169 12.91 -4.67 1.88
CA GLU A 169 12.91 -3.58 2.86
C GLU A 169 13.23 -4.07 4.27
N PHE A 170 12.57 -5.13 4.74
CA PHE A 170 12.81 -5.71 6.06
C PHE A 170 14.27 -6.10 6.26
N LEU A 171 14.85 -6.80 5.29
CA LEU A 171 16.25 -7.24 5.32
C LEU A 171 17.21 -6.04 5.32
N TYR A 172 16.89 -5.01 4.54
CA TYR A 172 17.67 -3.76 4.52
C TYR A 172 17.67 -3.09 5.90
N GLN A 173 16.49 -2.93 6.53
CA GLN A 173 16.37 -2.31 7.85
C GLN A 173 17.09 -3.13 8.93
N ARG A 174 16.92 -4.47 8.93
CA ARG A 174 17.62 -5.38 9.86
C ARG A 174 19.13 -5.26 9.74
N LYS A 175 19.67 -5.27 8.52
CA LYS A 175 21.11 -5.11 8.28
C LYS A 175 21.62 -3.77 8.81
N LYS A 176 20.85 -2.69 8.59
CA LYS A 176 21.22 -1.36 9.08
C LYS A 176 21.35 -1.35 10.60
N VAL A 177 20.37 -1.88 11.34
CA VAL A 177 20.39 -1.96 12.81
C VAL A 177 21.63 -2.71 13.32
N LEU A 178 21.92 -3.88 12.74
CA LEU A 178 23.08 -4.69 13.11
C LEU A 178 24.42 -3.98 12.88
N VAL A 179 24.54 -3.21 11.80
CA VAL A 179 25.76 -2.46 11.47
C VAL A 179 25.91 -1.20 12.32
N SER A 180 24.80 -0.54 12.70
CA SER A 180 24.84 0.67 13.51
C SER A 180 25.07 0.44 15.01
N GLY A 181 24.94 -0.79 15.51
CA GLY A 181 25.14 -1.12 16.94
C GLY A 181 24.13 -0.48 17.90
N GLU A 182 23.12 0.22 17.40
CA GLU A 182 22.05 0.81 18.21
C GLU A 182 20.96 -0.25 18.46
N THR A 183 20.86 -0.70 19.71
CA THR A 183 19.73 -1.48 20.24
C THR A 183 18.71 -0.54 20.88
#